data_AF-A0A2G9TE39-F1
#
_entry.id   AF-A0A2G9TE39-F1
#
_cell.length_a   1.000
_cell.length_b   1.000
_cell.length_c   1.000
_cell.angle_alpha   90.00
_cell.angle_beta   90.00
_cell.angle_gamma   90.00
#
_symmetry.space_group_name_H-M   'P 1'
#
loop_
_entity.id
_entity.type
_entity.pdbx_description
1 polymer ?
#
loop_
_entity_poly.entity_id
_entity_poly.type
_entity_poly.pdbx_seq_one_letter_code
_entity_poly.pdbx_strand_id
1 'polypeptide(L)' 'MLATVEQLITSDYQVEEKPDVTYADVGGCKDQIEKLREVVETPLLHPERFVNLGIEPPKGVLLYGPPGTGKTLCARAVAN' A
#
# COMPACT_ATOMS: atom_id res chain seq x y z
N MET A 1 4.73 27.57 20.97
CA MET A 1 4.13 27.93 19.66
C MET A 1 4.54 26.95 18.56
N LEU A 2 5.82 26.56 18.42
CA LEU A 2 6.23 25.54 17.44
C LEU A 2 5.68 24.13 17.72
N ALA A 3 5.62 23.70 18.99
CA ALA A 3 5.09 22.38 19.37
C ALA A 3 3.59 22.17 19.02
N THR A 4 2.80 23.25 18.99
CA THR A 4 1.37 23.19 18.64
C THR A 4 1.16 23.00 17.14
N VAL A 5 2.12 23.42 16.30
CA VAL A 5 2.05 23.27 14.85
C VAL A 5 2.34 21.82 14.44
N GLU A 6 3.26 21.13 15.11
CA GLU A 6 3.51 19.69 14.86
C GLU A 6 2.29 18.81 15.18
N GLN A 7 1.55 19.14 16.25
CA GLN A 7 0.33 18.41 16.62
C GLN A 7 -0.81 18.61 15.61
N LEU A 8 -0.87 19.76 14.93
CA LEU A 8 -1.89 20.06 13.91
C LEU A 8 -1.62 19.30 12.60
N ILE A 9 -0.37 18.98 12.29
CA ILE A 9 -0.01 18.23 11.06
C ILE A 9 -0.32 16.74 11.22
N THR A 10 -0.35 16.23 12.46
CA THR A 10 -0.62 14.82 12.75
C THR A 10 -2.12 14.49 12.77
N SER A 11 -3.02 15.47 12.97
CA SER A 11 -4.46 15.21 13.12
C SER A 11 -5.17 14.76 11.84
N ASP A 12 -4.59 14.98 10.67
CA ASP A 12 -5.16 14.58 9.38
C ASP A 12 -4.61 13.24 8.84
N TYR A 13 -3.56 12.68 9.47
CA TYR A 13 -3.10 11.31 9.18
C TYR A 13 -3.81 10.33 10.11
N GLN A 14 -5.08 10.04 9.81
CA GLN A 14 -5.73 8.87 10.37
C GLN A 14 -5.10 7.63 9.74
N VAL A 15 -4.06 7.08 10.38
CA VAL A 15 -3.62 5.71 10.12
C VAL A 15 -4.78 4.83 10.56
N GLU A 16 -5.58 4.33 9.62
CA GLU A 16 -6.58 3.29 9.93
C GLU A 16 -5.85 2.16 10.66
N GLU A 17 -6.44 1.64 11.74
CA GLU A 17 -5.91 0.48 12.43
C GLU A 17 -5.68 -0.66 11.43
N LYS A 18 -4.58 -1.41 11.65
CA LYS A 18 -4.21 -2.53 10.78
C LYS A 18 -5.44 -3.39 10.50
N PRO A 19 -5.88 -3.50 9.24
CA PRO A 19 -7.05 -4.28 8.94
C PRO A 19 -6.79 -5.76 9.26
N ASP A 20 -7.74 -6.42 9.94
CA ASP A 20 -7.70 -7.86 10.21
C ASP A 20 -7.86 -8.74 8.95
N VAL A 21 -7.88 -8.12 7.77
CA VAL A 21 -8.03 -8.80 6.49
C VAL A 21 -6.68 -9.34 6.06
N THR A 22 -6.64 -10.62 5.72
CA THR A 22 -5.47 -11.30 5.19
C THR A 22 -5.63 -11.56 3.69
N TYR A 23 -4.52 -11.88 3.02
CA TYR A 23 -4.56 -12.28 1.61
C TYR A 23 -5.40 -13.55 1.35
N ALA A 24 -5.62 -14.37 2.38
CA ALA A 24 -6.48 -15.54 2.29
C ALA A 24 -7.96 -15.16 2.11
N ASP A 25 -8.35 -13.98 2.59
CA ASP A 25 -9.72 -13.46 2.49
C ASP A 25 -10.04 -12.86 1.12
N VAL A 26 -9.03 -12.66 0.27
CA VAL A 26 -9.19 -12.17 -1.10
C VAL A 26 -9.30 -13.34 -2.08
N GLY A 27 -10.52 -13.68 -2.47
CA GLY A 27 -10.79 -14.68 -3.51
C GLY A 27 -10.56 -14.17 -4.93
N GLY A 28 -9.94 -14.98 -5.80
CA GLY A 28 -9.91 -14.78 -7.26
C GLY A 28 -9.01 -13.65 -7.79
N CYS A 29 -8.32 -12.90 -6.92
CA CYS A 29 -7.44 -11.79 -7.30
C CYS A 29 -5.97 -11.98 -6.87
N LYS A 30 -5.51 -13.24 -6.79
CA LYS A 30 -4.17 -13.60 -6.28
C LYS A 30 -3.05 -12.98 -7.10
N ASP A 31 -3.13 -13.04 -8.43
CA ASP A 31 -2.10 -12.51 -9.32
C ASP A 31 -1.96 -10.98 -9.20
N GLN A 32 -3.08 -10.28 -9.00
CA GLN A 32 -3.10 -8.83 -8.82
C GLN A 32 -2.51 -8.43 -7.47
N ILE A 33 -2.82 -9.19 -6.43
CA ILE A 33 -2.20 -9.03 -5.11
C ILE A 33 -0.69 -9.22 -5.18
N GLU A 34 -0.23 -10.28 -5.84
CA GLU A 34 1.19 -10.60 -5.92
C GLU A 34 1.97 -9.49 -6.62
N LYS A 35 1.43 -8.94 -7.72
CA LYS A 35 1.98 -7.75 -8.37
C LYS A 35 1.97 -6.52 -7.47
N LEU A 36 0.89 -6.31 -6.71
CA LEU A 36 0.81 -5.18 -5.78
C LEU A 36 1.87 -5.30 -4.68
N ARG A 37 2.10 -6.51 -4.15
CA ARG A 37 3.16 -6.79 -3.18
C ARG A 37 4.53 -6.57 -3.77
N GLU A 38 4.78 -7.04 -5.00
CA GLU A 38 6.06 -6.79 -5.66
C GLU A 38 6.33 -5.29 -5.84
N VAL A 39 5.32 -4.54 -6.25
CA VAL A 39 5.42 -3.09 -6.49
C VAL A 39 5.54 -2.27 -5.21
N VAL A 40 5.01 -2.75 -4.08
CA VAL A 40 5.03 -2.03 -2.79
C VAL A 40 6.13 -2.54 -1.87
N GLU A 41 6.26 -3.84 -1.66
CA GLU A 41 7.25 -4.45 -0.76
C GLU A 41 8.68 -4.37 -1.34
N THR A 42 8.88 -4.60 -2.65
CA THR A 42 10.23 -4.65 -3.24
C THR A 42 10.97 -3.31 -3.16
N PRO A 43 10.36 -2.15 -3.47
CA PRO A 43 11.03 -0.86 -3.31
C PRO A 43 11.32 -0.50 -1.85
N LEU A 44 10.48 -0.96 -0.90
CA LEU A 44 10.65 -0.70 0.52
C LEU A 44 11.75 -1.57 1.14
N LEU A 45 11.84 -2.84 0.73
CA LEU A 45 12.82 -3.80 1.26
C LEU A 45 14.18 -3.71 0.57
N HIS A 46 14.22 -3.37 -0.73
CA HIS A 46 15.42 -3.38 -1.56
C HIS A 46 15.60 -2.12 -2.42
N PRO A 47 15.69 -0.92 -1.81
CA PRO A 47 15.91 0.33 -2.54
C PRO A 47 17.22 0.32 -3.36
N GLU A 48 18.23 -0.42 -2.92
CA GLU A 48 19.53 -0.55 -3.61
C GLU A 48 19.41 -1.14 -5.02
N ARG A 49 18.41 -2.01 -5.25
CA ARG A 49 18.17 -2.60 -6.58
C ARG A 49 17.68 -1.55 -7.57
N PHE A 50 16.84 -0.63 -7.14
CA PHE A 50 16.32 0.45 -7.99
C PHE A 50 17.39 1.51 -8.28
N VAL A 51 18.20 1.84 -7.26
CA VAL A 51 19.31 2.80 -7.39
C VAL A 51 20.39 2.28 -8.34
N ASN A 52 20.79 1.00 -8.19
CA ASN A 52 21.83 0.40 -9.05
C ASN A 52 21.37 0.23 -10.51
N LEU A 53 20.07 0.05 -10.73
CA LEU A 53 19.49 -0.10 -12.05
C LEU A 53 19.11 1.25 -12.70
N GLY A 54 19.23 2.36 -11.95
CA GLY A 54 18.97 3.72 -12.44
C GLY A 54 17.51 4.02 -12.78
N ILE A 55 16.58 3.22 -12.24
CA ILE A 55 15.13 3.37 -12.48
C ILE A 55 14.45 3.95 -11.24
N GLU A 56 13.53 4.89 -11.45
CA GLU A 56 12.69 5.39 -10.36
C GLU A 56 11.72 4.29 -9.89
N PRO A 57 11.60 4.05 -8.58
CA PRO A 57 10.61 3.13 -8.07
C PRO A 57 9.19 3.62 -8.40
N PRO A 58 8.25 2.70 -8.64
CA PRO A 58 6.86 3.04 -8.89
C PRO A 58 6.27 3.85 -7.72
N LYS A 59 5.67 5.00 -8.02
CA LYS A 59 5.18 5.97 -7.00
C LYS A 59 3.87 5.55 -6.33
N GLY A 60 3.13 4.62 -6.92
CA GLY A 60 1.85 4.15 -6.39
C GLY A 60 1.13 3.19 -7.34
N VAL A 61 0.07 2.57 -6.84
CA VAL A 61 -0.75 1.62 -7.61
C VAL A 61 -2.20 2.09 -7.64
N LEU A 62 -2.84 2.00 -8.80
CA LEU A 62 -4.26 2.29 -8.98
C LEU A 62 -5.06 0.99 -9.13
N LEU A 63 -5.94 0.72 -8.17
CA LEU A 63 -6.88 -0.40 -8.26
C LEU A 63 -8.19 0.09 -8.91
N TYR A 64 -8.50 -0.40 -10.12
CA TYR A 64 -9.72 -0.04 -10.85
C TYR A 64 -10.50 -1.28 -11.32
N GLY A 65 -11.82 -1.14 -11.49
CA GLY A 65 -12.68 -2.22 -11.95
C GLY A 65 -14.14 -2.10 -11.48
N PRO A 66 -15.05 -2.97 -11.98
CA PRO A 66 -16.46 -2.99 -11.61
C PRO A 66 -16.69 -3.07 -10.09
N PRO A 67 -17.81 -2.57 -9.54
CA PRO A 67 -18.11 -2.71 -8.11
C PRO A 67 -18.20 -4.20 -7.72
N GLY A 68 -17.78 -4.54 -6.50
CA GLY A 68 -17.81 -5.92 -6.01
C GLY A 68 -16.60 -6.81 -6.34
N THR A 69 -15.61 -6.32 -7.11
CA THR A 69 -14.40 -7.11 -7.46
C THR A 69 -13.29 -7.09 -6.39
N GLY A 70 -13.60 -6.78 -5.14
CA GLY A 70 -12.63 -6.89 -4.04
C GLY A 70 -11.49 -5.85 -3.99
N LYS A 71 -11.54 -4.76 -4.77
CA LYS A 71 -10.48 -3.73 -4.81
C LYS A 71 -10.14 -3.15 -3.43
N THR A 72 -11.16 -2.73 -2.67
CA THR A 72 -10.98 -2.21 -1.30
C THR A 72 -10.48 -3.29 -0.35
N LEU A 73 -10.90 -4.55 -0.56
CA LEU A 73 -10.49 -5.69 0.25
C LEU A 73 -9.02 -6.04 0.00
N CYS A 74 -8.55 -5.96 -1.26
CA CYS A 74 -7.14 -6.11 -1.62
C CYS A 74 -6.27 -5.02 -0.97
N ALA A 75 -6.70 -3.76 -1.02
CA ALA A 75 -5.97 -2.66 -0.40
C ALA A 75 -5.82 -2.86 1.11
N ARG A 76 -6.89 -3.33 1.77
CA ARG A 76 -6.84 -3.69 3.20
C ARG A 76 -5.89 -4.85 3.47
N ALA A 77 -5.95 -5.94 2.70
CA ALA A 77 -5.04 -7.07 2.87
C ALA A 77 -3.55 -6.70 2.72
N VAL A 78 -3.22 -5.69 1.90
CA VAL A 78 -1.85 -5.17 1.74
C VAL A 78 -1.41 -4.26 2.89
N ALA A 79 -2.34 -3.65 3.60
CA ALA A 79 -2.05 -2.72 4.69
C ALA A 79 -1.83 -3.41 6.06
N ASN A 80 -2.05 -4.72 6.16
CA ASN A 80 -1.84 -5.53 7.38
C ASN A 80 -0.36 -5.88 7.59
#